data_AF-A0A6J5FJH9-F1
#
_entry.id   AF-A0A6J5FJH9-F1
#
_cell.length_a   1.000
_cell.length_b   1.000
_cell.length_c   1.000
_cell.angle_alpha   90.00
_cell.angle_beta   90.00
_cell.angle_gamma   90.00
#
_symmetry.space_group_name_H-M   'P 1'
#
loop_
_entity.id
_entity.type
_entity.pdbx_description
1 polymer ?
#
loop_
_entity_poly.entity_id
_entity_poly.type
_entity_poly.pdbx_seq_one_letter_code
_entity_poly.pdbx_strand_id
1 'polypeptide(L)'
;MLKRFAEQLGISDKFVSHINTGRKPIGDKSALKIEAAMGLPRGWMDETHSEESAETLSPMKQEVVAMVVELLKSGSEEGAAEVMKLVREKMTGAKKS
;
A
#
# COMPACT_ATOMS: atom_id res chain seq x y z
N MET A 1 0.58 17.09 5.69
CA MET A 1 0.62 15.76 5.02
C MET A 1 0.13 15.86 3.58
N LEU A 2 -1.06 16.43 3.32
CA LEU A 2 -1.63 16.56 1.96
C LEU A 2 -0.80 17.41 0.98
N LYS A 3 -0.12 18.46 1.46
CA LYS A 3 0.73 19.33 0.61
C LYS A 3 1.84 18.57 -0.12
N ARG A 4 2.56 17.67 0.56
CA ARG A 4 3.64 16.86 -0.06
C ARG A 4 3.08 15.87 -1.08
N PHE A 5 1.91 15.30 -0.79
CA PHE A 5 1.20 14.40 -1.71
C PHE A 5 0.75 15.16 -2.97
N ALA A 6 0.22 16.36 -2.80
CA ALA A 6 -0.17 17.25 -3.89
C ALA A 6 1.03 17.63 -4.79
N GLU A 7 2.16 17.97 -4.17
CA GLU A 7 3.43 18.27 -4.86
C GLU A 7 3.95 17.06 -5.66
N GLN A 8 4.00 15.88 -5.05
CA GLN A 8 4.45 14.64 -5.71
C GLN A 8 3.59 14.26 -6.91
N LEU A 9 2.27 14.49 -6.83
CA LEU A 9 1.33 14.18 -7.90
C LEU A 9 1.15 15.33 -8.91
N GLY A 10 1.77 16.49 -8.66
CA GLY A 10 1.61 17.69 -9.49
C GLY A 10 0.14 18.14 -9.60
N ILE A 11 -0.63 18.02 -8.53
CA ILE A 11 -2.04 18.45 -8.43
C ILE A 11 -2.18 19.51 -7.34
N SER A 12 -3.24 20.32 -7.40
CA SER A 12 -3.40 21.40 -6.41
C SER A 12 -3.78 20.85 -5.03
N ASP A 13 -3.20 21.42 -3.98
CA ASP A 13 -3.50 21.05 -2.59
C ASP A 13 -5.00 21.19 -2.28
N LYS A 14 -5.66 22.21 -2.85
CA LYS A 14 -7.11 22.40 -2.78
C LYS A 14 -7.89 21.24 -3.42
N PHE A 15 -7.42 20.71 -4.55
CA PHE A 15 -8.05 19.56 -5.19
C PHE A 15 -7.88 18.30 -4.33
N VAL A 16 -6.67 18.07 -3.79
CA VAL A 16 -6.41 16.96 -2.86
C VAL A 16 -7.32 17.05 -1.63
N SER A 17 -7.47 18.23 -1.05
CA SER A 17 -8.37 18.45 0.08
C SER A 17 -9.83 18.12 -0.26
N HIS A 18 -10.31 18.49 -1.45
CA HIS A 18 -11.68 18.19 -1.88
C HIS A 18 -11.93 16.70 -2.10
N ILE A 19 -10.99 15.97 -2.68
CA ILE A 19 -11.15 14.51 -2.89
C ILE A 19 -11.03 13.76 -1.56
N ASN A 20 -10.13 14.21 -0.66
CA ASN A 20 -9.94 13.61 0.66
C ASN A 20 -11.13 13.80 1.61
N THR A 21 -11.88 14.89 1.43
CA THR A 21 -13.10 15.18 2.22
C THR A 21 -14.38 14.67 1.57
N GLY A 22 -14.30 14.00 0.41
CA GLY A 22 -15.47 13.55 -0.34
C GLY A 22 -16.28 14.67 -1.00
N ARG A 23 -15.81 15.92 -0.94
CA ARG A 23 -16.49 17.08 -1.53
C ARG A 23 -16.52 17.02 -3.06
N LYS A 24 -15.51 16.39 -3.68
CA LYS A 24 -15.42 16.24 -5.14
C LYS A 24 -15.03 14.80 -5.49
N PRO A 25 -15.73 14.14 -6.43
CA PRO A 25 -15.30 12.84 -6.91
C PRO A 25 -14.00 12.93 -7.71
N ILE A 26 -13.25 11.83 -7.73
CA ILE A 26 -12.08 11.66 -8.59
C ILE A 26 -12.59 11.22 -9.97
N GLY A 27 -12.29 11.99 -11.01
CA GLY A 27 -12.61 11.60 -12.39
C GLY A 27 -11.46 10.86 -13.05
N ASP A 28 -11.74 10.15 -14.15
CA ASP A 28 -10.81 9.24 -14.85
C ASP A 28 -9.45 9.86 -15.15
N LYS A 29 -9.42 11.11 -15.62
CA LYS A 29 -8.15 11.82 -15.92
C LYS A 29 -7.30 12.02 -14.67
N SER A 30 -7.94 12.29 -13.53
CA SER A 30 -7.24 12.46 -12.25
C SER A 30 -6.80 11.10 -11.71
N ALA A 31 -7.64 10.07 -11.81
CA ALA A 31 -7.29 8.70 -11.42
C ALA A 31 -6.06 8.19 -12.19
N LEU A 32 -6.09 8.26 -13.53
CA LEU A 32 -4.96 7.87 -14.39
C LEU A 32 -3.66 8.61 -14.05
N LYS A 33 -3.76 9.90 -13.71
CA LYS A 33 -2.58 10.70 -13.31
C LYS A 33 -2.02 10.24 -11.97
N ILE A 34 -2.88 9.93 -11.01
CA ILE A 34 -2.48 9.42 -9.70
C ILE A 34 -1.82 8.04 -9.86
N GLU A 35 -2.43 7.14 -10.63
CA GLU A 35 -1.88 5.81 -10.92
C GLU A 35 -0.48 5.91 -11.52
N ALA A 36 -0.30 6.73 -12.57
CA ALA A 36 0.99 6.92 -13.22
C ALA A 36 2.05 7.52 -12.28
N ALA A 37 1.68 8.51 -11.47
CA ALA A 37 2.60 9.17 -10.55
C ALA A 37 2.99 8.28 -9.35
N MET A 38 2.16 7.30 -9.01
CA MET A 38 2.43 6.32 -7.95
C MET A 38 3.00 5.00 -8.46
N GLY A 39 3.14 4.83 -9.78
CA GLY A 39 3.61 3.57 -10.39
C GLY A 39 2.61 2.41 -10.22
N LEU A 40 1.32 2.73 -10.10
CA LEU A 40 0.25 1.75 -9.94
C LEU A 40 -0.23 1.25 -11.32
N PRO A 41 -0.76 0.01 -11.39
CA PRO A 41 -1.41 -0.48 -12.59
C PRO A 41 -2.58 0.41 -13.04
N ARG A 42 -2.84 0.45 -14.34
CA ARG A 42 -3.99 1.17 -14.89
C ARG A 42 -5.28 0.53 -14.37
N GLY A 43 -6.23 1.35 -13.91
CA GLY A 43 -7.50 0.89 -13.35
C GLY A 43 -7.39 0.40 -11.90
N TRP A 44 -6.23 0.60 -11.26
CA TRP A 44 -6.07 0.33 -9.84
C TRP A 44 -7.07 1.15 -9.01
N MET A 45 -7.37 2.39 -9.40
CA MET A 45 -8.34 3.23 -8.67
C MET A 45 -9.81 2.91 -8.97
N ASP A 46 -10.09 1.99 -9.88
CA ASP A 46 -11.47 1.62 -10.27
C ASP A 46 -12.07 0.57 -9.32
N GLU A 47 -11.23 -0.15 -8.58
CA GLU A 47 -11.63 -1.17 -7.63
C GLU A 47 -11.59 -0.64 -6.19
N THR A 48 -12.56 -1.07 -5.38
CA THR A 48 -12.48 -0.85 -3.94
C THR A 48 -11.48 -1.83 -3.35
N HIS A 49 -10.30 -1.34 -2.98
CA HIS A 49 -9.35 -2.13 -2.20
C HIS A 49 -9.94 -2.31 -0.80
N SER A 50 -10.35 -3.52 -0.46
CA SER A 50 -10.72 -3.81 0.92
C SER A 50 -9.49 -3.52 1.79
N GLU A 51 -9.65 -2.66 2.79
CA GLU A 51 -8.70 -2.60 3.89
C GLU A 51 -8.81 -3.94 4.64
N GLU A 52 -8.10 -4.97 4.17
CA GLU A 52 -7.72 -6.07 5.06
C GLU A 52 -6.73 -5.47 6.06
N SER A 53 -7.27 -4.74 7.04
CA SER A 53 -6.55 -4.33 8.22
C SER A 53 -5.99 -5.60 8.87
N ALA A 54 -4.79 -5.54 9.45
CA ALA A 54 -4.25 -6.66 10.21
C ALA A 54 -5.27 -7.18 11.25
N GLU A 55 -6.15 -6.30 11.75
CA GLU A 55 -7.24 -6.61 12.68
C GLU A 55 -8.35 -7.51 12.09
N THR A 56 -8.48 -7.54 10.77
CA THR A 56 -9.45 -8.40 10.05
C THR A 56 -8.90 -9.79 9.70
N LEU A 57 -7.59 -10.00 9.91
CA LEU A 57 -6.95 -11.29 9.69
C LEU A 57 -7.38 -12.31 10.76
N SER A 58 -7.32 -13.60 10.44
CA SER A 58 -7.52 -14.65 11.45
C SER A 58 -6.46 -14.53 12.57
N PRO A 59 -6.74 -15.03 13.80
CA PRO A 59 -5.81 -14.92 14.92
C PRO A 59 -4.39 -15.41 14.62
N MET A 60 -4.27 -16.51 13.87
CA MET A 60 -2.98 -17.04 13.41
C MET A 60 -2.24 -16.08 12.48
N LYS A 61 -2.95 -15.43 11.55
CA LYS A 61 -2.35 -14.46 10.63
C LYS A 61 -1.91 -13.19 11.38
N GLN A 62 -2.65 -12.76 12.40
CA GLN A 62 -2.28 -11.64 13.26
C GLN A 62 -0.99 -11.92 14.04
N GLU A 63 -0.86 -13.12 14.61
CA GLU A 63 0.33 -13.56 15.34
C GLU A 63 1.58 -13.55 14.45
N VAL A 64 1.46 -14.05 13.22
CA VAL A 64 2.54 -14.01 12.23
C VAL A 64 2.96 -12.57 11.91
N VAL A 65 2.00 -11.66 11.70
CA VAL A 65 2.29 -10.24 11.45
C VAL A 65 3.02 -9.61 12.65
N ALA A 66 2.56 -9.88 13.88
CA ALA A 66 3.19 -9.36 15.10
C ALA A 66 4.63 -9.84 15.25
N MET A 67 4.90 -11.14 15.01
CA MET A 67 6.25 -11.71 15.05
C MET A 67 7.19 -11.06 14.04
N VAL A 68 6.74 -10.88 12.79
CA VAL A 68 7.56 -10.26 11.74
C VAL A 68 7.87 -8.80 12.09
N VAL A 69 6.89 -8.06 12.58
CA VAL A 69 7.08 -6.67 13.01
C VAL A 69 8.11 -6.57 14.14
N GLU A 70 8.06 -7.48 15.12
CA GLU A 70 9.03 -7.49 16.22
C GLU A 70 10.44 -7.83 15.73
N LEU A 71 10.56 -8.80 14.82
CA LEU A 71 11.83 -9.16 14.21
C LEU A 71 12.44 -7.98 13.44
N LEU A 72 11.63 -7.24 12.68
CA LEU A 72 12.07 -6.03 11.97
C LEU A 72 12.53 -4.91 12.94
N LYS A 73 11.88 -4.79 14.11
CA LYS A 73 12.27 -3.81 15.15
C LYS A 73 13.54 -4.19 15.91
N SER A 74 13.82 -5.49 16.03
CA SER A 74 14.95 -6.00 16.84
C SER A 74 16.35 -5.76 16.24
N GLY A 75 16.44 -5.23 15.01
CA GLY A 75 17.59 -4.41 14.61
C GLY A 75 18.82 -5.12 14.04
N SER A 76 18.66 -6.06 13.12
CA SER A 76 19.67 -6.31 12.08
C SER A 76 19.00 -6.16 10.72
N GLU A 77 19.47 -5.22 9.92
CA GLU A 77 19.04 -5.05 8.53
C GLU A 77 19.21 -6.37 7.74
N GLU A 78 20.20 -7.19 8.10
CA GLU A 78 20.39 -8.52 7.52
C GLU A 78 19.25 -9.49 7.90
N GLY A 79 18.84 -9.54 9.17
CA GLY A 79 17.74 -10.41 9.61
C GLY A 79 16.39 -10.02 9.00
N ALA A 80 16.14 -8.72 8.89
CA ALA A 80 14.97 -8.18 8.18
C ALA A 80 14.98 -8.56 6.69
N ALA A 81 16.13 -8.40 6.02
CA ALA A 81 16.31 -8.74 4.61
C ALA A 81 16.14 -10.24 4.35
N GLU A 82 16.64 -11.08 5.26
CA GLU A 82 16.55 -12.54 5.15
C GLU A 82 15.11 -13.05 5.31
N VAL A 83 14.36 -12.51 6.28
CA VAL A 83 12.93 -12.80 6.43
C VAL A 83 12.14 -12.36 5.19
N MET A 84 12.40 -11.16 4.68
CA MET A 84 11.73 -10.67 3.47
C MET A 84 12.06 -11.51 2.23
N LYS A 85 13.30 -12.01 2.12
CA LYS A 85 13.72 -12.92 1.04
C LYS A 85 12.96 -14.24 1.10
N LEU A 86 12.88 -14.87 2.28
CA LEU A 86 12.17 -16.14 2.47
C LEU A 86 10.67 -16.02 2.16
N VAL A 87 10.03 -14.94 2.60
CA VAL A 87 8.63 -14.65 2.29
C VAL A 87 8.43 -14.53 0.77
N ARG A 88 9.30 -13.79 0.07
CA ARG A 88 9.22 -13.61 -1.38
C ARG A 88 9.42 -14.91 -2.16
N GLU A 89 10.35 -15.76 -1.74
CA GLU A 89 10.59 -17.09 -2.36
C GLU A 89 9.37 -18.01 -2.21
N LYS A 90 8.75 -18.04 -1.04
CA LYS A 90 7.55 -18.87 -0.81
C LYS A 90 6.33 -18.34 -1.58
N MET A 91 6.14 -17.03 -1.67
CA MET A 91 5.05 -16.44 -2.44
C MET A 91 5.20 -16.62 -3.96
N THR A 92 6.43 -16.64 -4.47
CA THR A 92 6.70 -16.91 -5.90
C THR A 92 6.65 -18.39 -6.25
N GLY A 93 7.04 -19.27 -5.31
CA GLY A 93 6.90 -20.72 -5.44
C GLY A 93 5.44 -21.21 -5.41
N ALA A 94 4.55 -20.54 -4.66
CA ALA A 94 3.13 -20.86 -4.61
C ALA A 94 2.38 -20.57 -5.93
N LYS A 95 2.97 -19.79 -6.84
CA LYS A 95 2.37 -19.42 -8.14
C LYS A 95 2.60 -20.46 -9.25
N LYS A 96 3.27 -21.59 -8.96
CA LYS A 96 3.64 -22.64 -9.93
C LYS A 96 3.00 -24.02 -9.65
N SER A 97 2.04 -24.12 -8.74
CA SER A 97 1.27 -25.36 -8.51
C SER A 97 -0.21 -25.16 -8.75
#